data_AF-A0A090QLP7-F1
#
_entry.id   AF-A0A090QLP7-F1
#
_cell.length_a   1.000
_cell.length_b   1.000
_cell.length_c   1.000
_cell.angle_alpha   90.00
_cell.angle_beta   90.00
_cell.angle_gamma   90.00
#
_symmetry.space_group_name_H-M   'P 1'
#
loop_
_entity.id
_entity.type
_entity.pdbx_description
1 polymer ?
#
loop_
_entity_poly.entity_id
_entity_poly.type
_entity_poly.pdbx_seq_one_letter_code
_entity_poly.pdbx_strand_id
1 'polypeptide(L)'
;MAFASQAQATFIIDDFSDPIAGGNSAQDLTTGDGGVGDTFDSLTVLGGERDLFVELLDEGFDPASGVRMAVAGSTLTYETGSGGIGQGKLQYDGDDNDADNLDTAGLGSVDLLQSGNAFLLDVLEADLGFSFSIGVWSNGGANSFVKEFNGSGTLVPITRSFAFSEFTGVDFTSVSAIEVIINTKGLAGKTSIDFTIDAIKVPEPATMAMFGLGLMGLGYTRRRKAKIEMNKA
;
A
#
# COMPACT_ATOMS: atom_id res chain seq x y z
N MET A 1 13.50 -36.79 3.53
CA MET A 1 13.24 -35.41 3.98
C MET A 1 12.71 -34.66 2.77
N ALA A 2 11.39 -34.48 2.68
CA ALA A 2 10.77 -33.76 1.57
C ALA A 2 10.69 -32.28 1.97
N PHE A 3 11.42 -31.42 1.28
CA PHE A 3 11.23 -29.98 1.38
C PHE A 3 9.96 -29.63 0.60
N ALA A 4 8.84 -29.48 1.31
CA ALA A 4 7.70 -28.78 0.76
C ALA A 4 8.12 -27.31 0.64
N SER A 5 8.25 -26.79 -0.59
CA SER A 5 8.27 -25.34 -0.77
C SER A 5 6.87 -24.85 -0.37
N GLN A 6 6.75 -24.23 0.79
CA GLN A 6 5.55 -23.43 1.07
C GLN A 6 5.55 -22.30 0.04
N ALA A 7 4.53 -22.26 -0.82
CA ALA A 7 4.21 -21.05 -1.55
C ALA A 7 3.77 -20.04 -0.48
N GLN A 8 4.56 -18.99 -0.26
CA GLN A 8 4.16 -17.91 0.63
C GLN A 8 3.21 -17.05 -0.19
N ALA A 9 1.93 -16.98 0.19
CA ALA A 9 0.94 -16.12 -0.45
C ALA A 9 1.42 -14.65 -0.52
N THR A 10 0.92 -13.89 -1.51
CA THR A 10 1.04 -12.43 -1.59
C THR A 10 1.03 -11.80 -0.20
N PHE A 11 2.05 -11.00 0.10
CA PHE A 11 2.11 -10.30 1.37
C PHE A 11 1.23 -9.06 1.28
N ILE A 12 0.17 -9.03 2.07
CA ILE A 12 -0.77 -7.91 2.15
C ILE A 12 -0.20 -6.95 3.20
N ILE A 13 0.05 -5.71 2.79
CA ILE A 13 0.31 -4.63 3.74
C ILE A 13 -1.04 -4.21 4.33
N ASP A 14 -2.01 -4.05 3.44
CA ASP A 14 -3.37 -3.70 3.78
C ASP A 14 -4.33 -4.02 2.63
N ASP A 15 -5.48 -4.59 2.94
CA ASP A 15 -6.58 -4.84 1.99
C ASP A 15 -7.86 -4.06 2.32
N PHE A 16 -7.79 -3.16 3.33
CA PHE A 16 -8.86 -2.29 3.78
C PHE A 16 -10.17 -3.02 4.11
N SER A 17 -10.12 -4.34 4.33
CA SER A 17 -11.29 -5.17 4.63
C SER A 17 -11.85 -4.92 6.04
N ASP A 18 -11.08 -4.23 6.88
CA ASP A 18 -11.47 -3.73 8.18
C ASP A 18 -11.23 -2.22 8.34
N PRO A 19 -12.06 -1.54 9.15
CA PRO A 19 -13.27 -2.06 9.77
C PRO A 19 -14.42 -2.27 8.76
N ILE A 20 -15.17 -3.36 8.92
CA ILE A 20 -16.29 -3.73 8.02
C ILE A 20 -17.41 -2.66 8.02
N ALA A 21 -17.57 -1.90 9.11
CA ALA A 21 -18.70 -0.99 9.32
C ALA A 21 -18.31 0.49 9.43
N GLY A 22 -17.13 0.88 8.95
CA GLY A 22 -16.56 2.21 9.18
C GLY A 22 -16.08 2.35 10.62
N GLY A 23 -14.90 2.92 10.78
CA GLY A 23 -14.21 2.96 12.07
C GLY A 23 -12.76 3.42 11.98
N ASN A 24 -12.26 3.62 10.76
CA ASN A 24 -11.05 4.39 10.52
C ASN A 24 -11.37 5.47 9.47
N SER A 25 -11.52 6.71 9.92
CA SER A 25 -11.96 7.85 9.11
C SER A 25 -11.49 9.16 9.72
N ALA A 26 -10.62 9.87 9.01
CA ALA A 26 -10.21 11.22 9.32
C ALA A 26 -10.98 12.23 8.44
N GLN A 27 -11.52 13.30 9.04
CA GLN A 27 -12.16 14.39 8.32
C GLN A 27 -11.74 15.72 8.93
N ASP A 28 -11.23 16.60 8.09
CA ASP A 28 -10.86 17.95 8.45
C ASP A 28 -11.74 18.97 7.70
N LEU A 29 -12.35 19.87 8.46
CA LEU A 29 -13.27 20.90 7.97
C LEU A 29 -12.70 22.31 8.17
N THR A 30 -11.51 22.43 8.73
CA THR A 30 -10.91 23.71 9.14
C THR A 30 -9.56 23.90 8.48
N THR A 31 -9.36 25.04 7.82
CA THR A 31 -8.14 25.26 7.05
C THR A 31 -6.95 25.67 7.92
N GLY A 32 -5.83 24.97 7.79
CA GLY A 32 -4.52 25.38 8.31
C GLY A 32 -4.37 25.34 9.82
N ASP A 33 -5.09 24.43 10.50
CA ASP A 33 -5.03 24.22 11.95
C ASP A 33 -4.22 22.98 12.37
N GLY A 34 -3.57 22.31 11.41
CA GLY A 34 -2.77 21.13 11.65
C GLY A 34 -3.50 19.81 11.42
N GLY A 35 -4.69 19.83 10.81
CA GLY A 35 -5.35 18.63 10.30
C GLY A 35 -5.97 17.74 11.38
N VAL A 36 -6.45 16.59 10.93
CA VAL A 36 -7.15 15.59 11.75
C VAL A 36 -6.62 14.21 11.43
N GLY A 37 -6.30 13.43 12.45
CA GLY A 37 -5.88 12.04 12.37
C GLY A 37 -6.87 11.07 13.01
N ASP A 38 -6.83 9.82 12.58
CA ASP A 38 -7.57 8.69 13.15
C ASP A 38 -6.77 7.40 12.96
N THR A 39 -6.64 6.61 14.03
CA THR A 39 -5.85 5.37 14.05
C THR A 39 -6.77 4.15 14.16
N PHE A 40 -6.30 2.98 13.72
CA PHE A 40 -7.10 1.76 13.76
C PHE A 40 -6.28 0.50 13.91
N ASP A 41 -6.39 -0.13 15.07
CA ASP A 41 -5.76 -1.41 15.38
C ASP A 41 -6.37 -2.57 14.58
N SER A 42 -5.54 -3.28 13.83
CA SER A 42 -5.90 -4.55 13.22
C SER A 42 -4.73 -5.50 13.01
N LEU A 43 -5.00 -6.78 13.24
CA LEU A 43 -4.08 -7.88 12.94
C LEU A 43 -3.88 -8.13 11.43
N THR A 44 -4.75 -7.58 10.58
CA THR A 44 -4.64 -7.73 9.11
C THR A 44 -3.77 -6.64 8.48
N VAL A 45 -3.51 -5.57 9.23
CA VAL A 45 -2.69 -4.44 8.82
C VAL A 45 -1.24 -4.67 9.21
N LEU A 46 -0.31 -4.35 8.32
CA LEU A 46 1.12 -4.36 8.62
C LEU A 46 1.43 -3.46 9.82
N GLY A 47 2.10 -4.01 10.83
CA GLY A 47 2.50 -3.24 12.02
C GLY A 47 1.48 -3.28 13.15
N GLY A 48 0.24 -3.69 12.87
CA GLY A 48 -0.82 -3.80 13.87
C GLY A 48 -1.79 -2.62 13.91
N GLU A 49 -1.48 -1.52 13.22
CA GLU A 49 -2.30 -0.31 13.18
C GLU A 49 -2.24 0.33 11.77
N ARG A 50 -3.35 0.95 11.38
CA ARG A 50 -3.46 1.82 10.20
C ARG A 50 -3.75 3.23 10.66
N ASP A 51 -2.97 4.16 10.15
CA ASP A 51 -3.16 5.57 10.45
C ASP A 51 -3.64 6.35 9.24
N LEU A 52 -4.68 7.15 9.45
CA LEU A 52 -5.20 8.10 8.47
C LEU A 52 -5.06 9.50 9.03
N PHE A 53 -4.43 10.38 8.26
CA PHE A 53 -4.41 11.80 8.56
C PHE A 53 -4.78 12.62 7.34
N VAL A 54 -5.55 13.68 7.55
CA VAL A 54 -5.87 14.65 6.50
C VAL A 54 -5.70 16.07 7.01
N GLU A 55 -5.27 16.97 6.13
CA GLU A 55 -5.22 18.40 6.41
C GLU A 55 -5.86 19.18 5.26
N LEU A 56 -6.82 20.03 5.58
CA LEU A 56 -7.42 20.97 4.66
C LEU A 56 -6.49 22.18 4.53
N LEU A 57 -5.94 22.37 3.33
CA LEU A 57 -4.99 23.44 3.04
C LEU A 57 -5.67 24.66 2.42
N ASP A 58 -6.76 24.44 1.69
CA ASP A 58 -7.62 25.48 1.11
C ASP A 58 -9.08 24.98 1.08
N GLU A 59 -10.01 25.75 1.65
CA GLU A 59 -11.43 25.41 1.73
C GLU A 59 -12.16 25.51 0.37
N GLY A 60 -11.58 26.17 -0.62
CA GLY A 60 -12.14 26.26 -1.97
C GLY A 60 -13.51 26.97 -2.02
N PHE A 61 -14.47 26.35 -2.70
CA PHE A 61 -15.81 26.91 -2.93
C PHE A 61 -16.88 26.33 -2.00
N ASP A 62 -16.56 25.23 -1.31
CA ASP A 62 -17.49 24.54 -0.40
C ASP A 62 -16.79 24.16 0.91
N PRO A 63 -16.72 25.09 1.88
CA PRO A 63 -16.02 24.87 3.15
C PRO A 63 -16.69 23.80 4.01
N ALA A 64 -17.95 23.43 3.73
CA ALA A 64 -18.65 22.41 4.51
C ALA A 64 -18.21 20.99 4.16
N SER A 65 -17.58 20.78 2.99
CA SER A 65 -17.14 19.45 2.54
C SER A 65 -15.75 19.07 3.08
N GLY A 66 -14.85 20.05 3.21
CA GLY A 66 -13.49 19.86 3.74
C GLY A 66 -12.65 18.84 2.97
N VAL A 67 -11.80 18.11 3.69
CA VAL A 67 -11.07 16.94 3.19
C VAL A 67 -11.38 15.73 4.07
N ARG A 68 -11.49 14.56 3.45
CA ARG A 68 -11.78 13.31 4.15
C ARG A 68 -10.95 12.18 3.60
N MET A 69 -10.55 11.28 4.50
CA MET A 69 -10.04 9.97 4.16
C MET A 69 -10.71 8.92 5.03
N ALA A 70 -11.17 7.82 4.44
CA ALA A 70 -11.90 6.79 5.18
C ALA A 70 -11.69 5.40 4.61
N VAL A 71 -11.62 4.42 5.50
CA VAL A 71 -11.69 3.01 5.16
C VAL A 71 -13.10 2.48 5.39
N ALA A 72 -13.71 1.98 4.32
CA ALA A 72 -14.98 1.27 4.37
C ALA A 72 -15.13 0.36 3.14
N GLY A 73 -15.81 -0.78 3.33
CA GLY A 73 -16.20 -1.64 2.21
C GLY A 73 -15.04 -2.21 1.39
N SER A 74 -13.90 -2.51 2.03
CA SER A 74 -12.67 -3.00 1.37
C SER A 74 -11.96 -1.97 0.50
N THR A 75 -12.15 -0.67 0.80
CA THR A 75 -11.46 0.40 0.07
C THR A 75 -11.06 1.52 1.02
N LEU A 76 -9.98 2.21 0.67
CA LEU A 76 -9.66 3.53 1.19
C LEU A 76 -10.13 4.58 0.16
N THR A 77 -10.92 5.54 0.62
CA THR A 77 -11.30 6.72 -0.17
C THR A 77 -10.62 7.96 0.37
N TYR A 78 -10.25 8.85 -0.54
CA TYR A 78 -9.79 10.21 -0.26
C TYR A 78 -10.61 11.18 -1.10
N GLU A 79 -11.18 12.19 -0.47
CA GLU A 79 -12.11 13.13 -1.09
C GLU A 79 -11.82 14.56 -0.62
N THR A 80 -11.97 15.52 -1.53
CA THR A 80 -11.83 16.95 -1.22
C THR A 80 -13.01 17.74 -1.77
N GLY A 81 -13.46 18.73 -1.00
CA GLY A 81 -14.52 19.64 -1.40
C GLY A 81 -14.24 20.36 -2.72
N SER A 82 -15.31 20.85 -3.35
CA SER A 82 -15.21 21.56 -4.64
C SER A 82 -14.26 22.77 -4.56
N GLY A 83 -13.24 22.80 -5.41
CA GLY A 83 -12.18 23.81 -5.42
C GLY A 83 -11.21 23.75 -4.25
N GLY A 84 -11.42 22.87 -3.26
CA GLY A 84 -10.57 22.75 -2.09
C GLY A 84 -9.28 21.99 -2.37
N ILE A 85 -8.25 22.29 -1.59
CA ILE A 85 -6.96 21.58 -1.62
C ILE A 85 -6.78 20.93 -0.25
N GLY A 86 -6.65 19.61 -0.22
CA GLY A 86 -6.27 18.87 0.97
C GLY A 86 -4.99 18.08 0.75
N GLN A 87 -4.43 17.55 1.83
CA GLN A 87 -3.41 16.50 1.84
C GLN A 87 -3.93 15.32 2.65
N GLY A 88 -3.54 14.10 2.26
CA GLY A 88 -3.78 12.89 3.05
C GLY A 88 -2.49 12.15 3.33
N LYS A 89 -2.36 11.52 4.49
CA LYS A 89 -1.30 10.57 4.85
C LYS A 89 -1.93 9.25 5.29
N LEU A 90 -1.43 8.16 4.74
CA LEU A 90 -1.72 6.80 5.18
C LEU A 90 -0.40 6.20 5.68
N GLN A 91 -0.32 5.81 6.95
CA GLN A 91 0.91 5.33 7.56
C GLN A 91 0.77 3.88 8.05
N TYR A 92 1.91 3.18 7.96
CA TYR A 92 2.14 1.85 8.53
C TYR A 92 3.51 1.91 9.19
N ASP A 93 3.54 2.32 10.43
CA ASP A 93 4.77 2.65 11.14
C ASP A 93 4.86 2.00 12.51
N GLY A 94 3.76 1.47 13.04
CA GLY A 94 3.73 0.67 14.26
C GLY A 94 2.35 0.76 14.89
N ASP A 95 2.11 0.04 15.99
CA ASP A 95 0.96 0.28 16.86
C ASP A 95 1.41 1.32 17.90
N ASP A 96 1.15 2.59 17.62
CA ASP A 96 1.61 3.75 18.39
C ASP A 96 0.51 4.78 18.73
N ASN A 97 -0.67 4.64 18.10
CA ASN A 97 -1.85 5.48 18.29
C ASN A 97 -1.57 6.97 17.99
N ASP A 98 -0.72 7.27 17.00
CA ASP A 98 -0.40 8.63 16.52
C ASP A 98 -0.43 8.76 14.98
N ALA A 99 -1.62 9.03 14.43
CA ALA A 99 -1.76 9.24 12.99
C ALA A 99 -1.08 10.49 12.40
N ASP A 100 -0.57 11.43 13.22
CA ASP A 100 0.06 12.65 12.68
C ASP A 100 1.57 12.46 12.46
N ASN A 101 2.24 11.80 13.40
CA ASN A 101 3.69 11.68 13.44
C ASN A 101 4.17 10.28 13.07
N LEU A 102 4.95 10.19 11.99
CA LEU A 102 5.54 8.93 11.54
C LEU A 102 6.60 8.38 12.53
N ASP A 103 6.36 7.22 13.15
CA ASP A 103 7.41 6.44 13.84
C ASP A 103 8.26 5.64 12.84
N THR A 104 9.32 6.28 12.35
CA THR A 104 10.24 5.66 11.38
C THR A 104 10.89 4.34 11.80
N ALA A 105 10.77 3.92 13.07
CA ALA A 105 11.30 2.69 13.61
C ALA A 105 10.24 1.65 14.03
N GLY A 106 8.96 2.00 14.08
CA GLY A 106 7.98 1.26 14.88
C GLY A 106 7.60 -0.12 14.33
N LEU A 107 7.79 -0.42 13.03
CA LEU A 107 7.57 -1.77 12.50
C LEU A 107 8.63 -2.80 12.97
N GLY A 108 9.72 -2.36 13.59
CA GLY A 108 10.68 -3.28 14.20
C GLY A 108 11.49 -4.15 13.23
N SER A 109 11.60 -3.74 11.96
CA SER A 109 12.37 -4.39 10.87
C SER A 109 11.69 -5.61 10.21
N VAL A 110 10.76 -5.32 9.30
CA VAL A 110 10.03 -6.29 8.48
C VAL A 110 10.82 -6.60 7.20
N ASP A 111 11.01 -7.90 6.90
CA ASP A 111 11.59 -8.37 5.62
C ASP A 111 10.50 -8.48 4.55
N LEU A 112 10.36 -7.45 3.72
CA LEU A 112 9.46 -7.45 2.56
C LEU A 112 10.10 -8.08 1.32
N LEU A 113 11.43 -8.19 1.29
CA LEU A 113 12.15 -8.76 0.15
C LEU A 113 11.91 -10.28 0.03
N GLN A 114 11.66 -10.96 1.16
CA GLN A 114 11.24 -12.36 1.15
C GLN A 114 9.89 -12.57 0.42
N SER A 115 9.02 -11.57 0.46
CA SER A 115 7.66 -11.62 -0.10
C SER A 115 7.58 -11.25 -1.57
N GLY A 116 8.51 -10.43 -2.06
CA GLY A 116 8.45 -9.89 -3.42
C GLY A 116 9.50 -8.81 -3.68
N ASN A 117 9.33 -8.09 -4.78
CA ASN A 117 10.29 -7.06 -5.22
C ASN A 117 9.62 -5.76 -5.69
N ALA A 118 8.35 -5.57 -5.38
CA ALA A 118 7.61 -4.37 -5.73
C ALA A 118 6.43 -4.18 -4.78
N PHE A 119 6.01 -2.94 -4.59
CA PHE A 119 4.66 -2.64 -4.12
C PHE A 119 3.69 -2.63 -5.30
N LEU A 120 2.49 -3.15 -5.09
CA LEU A 120 1.34 -2.97 -5.96
C LEU A 120 0.29 -2.16 -5.22
N LEU A 121 -0.18 -1.11 -5.89
CA LEU A 121 -1.31 -0.29 -5.46
C LEU A 121 -2.40 -0.39 -6.52
N ASP A 122 -3.58 -0.85 -6.12
CA ASP A 122 -4.73 -0.97 -6.99
C ASP A 122 -5.62 0.28 -6.85
N VAL A 123 -5.57 1.17 -7.85
CA VAL A 123 -6.40 2.38 -7.93
C VAL A 123 -7.68 2.02 -8.68
N LEU A 124 -8.82 2.11 -8.01
CA LEU A 124 -10.11 1.77 -8.60
C LEU A 124 -10.64 2.89 -9.47
N GLU A 125 -10.61 4.11 -8.95
CA GLU A 125 -11.06 5.32 -9.63
C GLU A 125 -10.31 6.56 -9.11
N ALA A 126 -10.22 7.55 -10.00
CA ALA A 126 -9.78 8.90 -9.69
C ALA A 126 -10.48 9.84 -10.66
N ASP A 127 -11.17 10.87 -10.17
CA ASP A 127 -11.96 11.77 -10.99
C ASP A 127 -11.07 12.71 -11.85
N LEU A 128 -9.99 13.20 -11.25
CA LEU A 128 -8.99 14.09 -11.83
C LEU A 128 -7.58 13.46 -11.76
N GLY A 129 -6.62 14.17 -12.35
CA GLY A 129 -5.22 13.82 -12.14
C GLY A 129 -4.84 14.03 -10.67
N PHE A 130 -4.06 13.13 -10.12
CA PHE A 130 -3.66 13.11 -8.71
C PHE A 130 -2.14 12.96 -8.60
N SER A 131 -1.60 13.36 -7.45
CA SER A 131 -0.22 13.04 -7.09
C SER A 131 -0.24 12.23 -5.80
N PHE A 132 0.59 11.20 -5.73
CA PHE A 132 0.87 10.52 -4.47
C PHE A 132 2.32 10.10 -4.40
N SER A 133 2.80 9.82 -3.20
CA SER A 133 4.12 9.24 -2.97
C SER A 133 4.05 8.02 -2.08
N ILE A 134 5.03 7.13 -2.21
CA ILE A 134 5.30 6.08 -1.24
C ILE A 134 6.68 6.36 -0.63
N GLY A 135 6.72 6.68 0.65
CA GLY A 135 7.91 6.75 1.48
C GLY A 135 8.15 5.40 2.17
N VAL A 136 9.41 4.96 2.20
CA VAL A 136 9.82 3.75 2.91
C VAL A 136 11.05 4.05 3.75
N TRP A 137 11.02 3.62 5.01
CA TRP A 137 12.13 3.67 5.95
C TRP A 137 12.64 2.27 6.24
N SER A 138 13.93 2.15 6.51
CA SER A 138 14.58 0.88 6.83
C SER A 138 15.71 1.06 7.83
N ASN A 139 16.11 -0.05 8.46
CA ASN A 139 17.15 -0.09 9.49
C ASN A 139 16.83 0.83 10.68
N GLY A 140 15.58 0.76 11.17
CA GLY A 140 15.11 1.59 12.28
C GLY A 140 15.11 3.09 11.96
N GLY A 141 14.71 3.45 10.74
CA GLY A 141 14.64 4.83 10.27
C GLY A 141 15.95 5.43 9.73
N ALA A 142 17.06 4.68 9.79
CA ALA A 142 18.37 5.20 9.38
C ALA A 142 18.47 5.50 7.87
N ASN A 143 17.76 4.73 7.04
CA ASN A 143 17.70 4.93 5.60
C ASN A 143 16.25 5.14 5.16
N SER A 144 16.04 6.05 4.22
CA SER A 144 14.72 6.26 3.63
C SER A 144 14.79 6.69 2.17
N PHE A 145 13.68 6.48 1.46
CA PHE A 145 13.48 7.01 0.13
C PHE A 145 11.99 7.25 -0.12
N VAL A 146 11.66 8.37 -0.77
CA VAL A 146 10.29 8.72 -1.17
C VAL A 146 10.18 8.67 -2.69
N LYS A 147 9.26 7.84 -3.17
CA LYS A 147 8.96 7.68 -4.58
C LYS A 147 7.65 8.38 -4.93
N GLU A 148 7.75 9.41 -5.76
CA GLU A 148 6.61 10.18 -6.27
C GLU A 148 5.98 9.55 -7.52
N PHE A 149 4.67 9.72 -7.64
CA PHE A 149 3.89 9.41 -8.83
C PHE A 149 2.87 10.51 -9.13
N ASN A 150 2.67 10.76 -10.42
CA ASN A 150 1.59 11.61 -10.91
C ASN A 150 0.68 10.78 -11.81
N GLY A 151 -0.57 10.62 -11.39
CA GLY A 151 -1.60 9.90 -12.09
C GLY A 151 -2.50 10.83 -12.90
N SER A 152 -3.12 10.27 -13.93
CA SER A 152 -4.28 10.86 -14.59
C SER A 152 -5.55 10.29 -13.96
N GLY A 153 -6.67 10.98 -14.11
CA GLY A 153 -7.97 10.45 -13.73
C GLY A 153 -8.27 9.13 -14.46
N THR A 154 -8.96 8.22 -13.78
CA THR A 154 -9.33 6.90 -14.28
C THR A 154 -10.71 6.49 -13.77
N LEU A 155 -11.52 5.90 -14.65
CA LEU A 155 -12.82 5.29 -14.30
C LEU A 155 -12.77 3.76 -14.39
N VAL A 156 -11.58 3.22 -14.64
CA VAL A 156 -11.33 1.78 -14.74
C VAL A 156 -10.18 1.46 -13.80
N PRO A 157 -10.26 0.36 -13.03
CA PRO A 157 -9.18 -0.02 -12.14
C PRO A 157 -7.84 -0.17 -12.85
N ILE A 158 -6.80 0.41 -12.25
CA ILE A 158 -5.40 0.30 -12.69
C ILE A 158 -4.52 -0.15 -11.54
N THR A 159 -3.63 -1.10 -11.82
CA THR A 159 -2.57 -1.48 -10.88
C THR A 159 -1.33 -0.65 -11.15
N ARG A 160 -0.83 0.04 -10.13
CA ARG A 160 0.47 0.72 -10.13
C ARG A 160 1.49 -0.17 -9.46
N SER A 161 2.63 -0.36 -10.12
CA SER A 161 3.76 -1.11 -9.57
C SER A 161 4.93 -0.17 -9.28
N PHE A 162 5.53 -0.34 -8.11
CA PHE A 162 6.72 0.37 -7.67
C PHE A 162 7.78 -0.65 -7.31
N ALA A 163 8.77 -0.84 -8.19
CA ALA A 163 9.81 -1.83 -7.93
C ALA A 163 10.69 -1.36 -6.76
N PHE A 164 11.08 -2.29 -5.88
CA PHE A 164 11.98 -2.00 -4.75
C PHE A 164 13.31 -1.37 -5.19
N SER A 165 13.77 -1.71 -6.40
CA SER A 165 14.96 -1.09 -7.02
C SER A 165 14.81 0.42 -7.30
N GLU A 166 13.59 0.97 -7.27
CA GLU A 166 13.35 2.40 -7.42
C GLU A 166 13.59 3.19 -6.12
N PHE A 167 13.69 2.50 -4.97
CA PHE A 167 13.90 3.10 -3.65
C PHE A 167 15.38 3.01 -3.29
N THR A 168 16.17 3.97 -3.76
CA THR A 168 17.63 3.91 -3.62
C THR A 168 18.05 4.02 -2.16
N GLY A 169 18.88 3.08 -1.69
CA GLY A 169 19.44 3.09 -0.34
C GLY A 169 18.52 2.49 0.74
N VAL A 170 17.29 2.14 0.40
CA VAL A 170 16.37 1.41 1.29
C VAL A 170 16.76 -0.06 1.34
N ASP A 171 16.79 -0.63 2.54
CA ASP A 171 16.97 -2.05 2.77
C ASP A 171 15.63 -2.74 3.02
N PHE A 172 15.11 -3.43 2.01
CA PHE A 172 13.83 -4.13 2.10
C PHE A 172 13.85 -5.41 2.95
N THR A 173 15.03 -5.81 3.46
CA THR A 173 15.13 -6.88 4.46
C THR A 173 14.88 -6.37 5.89
N SER A 174 14.77 -5.04 6.08
CA SER A 174 14.66 -4.39 7.38
C SER A 174 13.76 -3.14 7.33
N VAL A 175 12.60 -3.22 6.67
CA VAL A 175 11.64 -2.12 6.56
C VAL A 175 11.10 -1.75 7.94
N SER A 176 11.12 -0.47 8.27
CA SER A 176 10.77 0.02 9.61
C SER A 176 9.60 1.00 9.65
N ALA A 177 9.20 1.58 8.52
CA ALA A 177 7.94 2.32 8.36
C ALA A 177 7.62 2.50 6.87
N ILE A 178 6.33 2.70 6.56
CA ILE A 178 5.84 3.04 5.22
C ILE A 178 4.83 4.19 5.36
N GLU A 179 4.93 5.19 4.48
CA GLU A 179 3.98 6.30 4.40
C GLU A 179 3.53 6.51 2.96
N VAL A 180 2.23 6.69 2.77
CA VAL A 180 1.65 7.13 1.50
C VAL A 180 1.09 8.54 1.67
N ILE A 181 1.62 9.51 0.92
CA ILE A 181 1.11 10.88 0.93
C ILE A 181 0.30 11.11 -0.34
N ILE A 182 -0.94 11.59 -0.19
CA ILE A 182 -1.85 11.98 -1.27
C ILE A 182 -1.79 13.51 -1.41
N ASN A 183 -1.75 14.00 -2.65
CA ASN A 183 -1.61 15.40 -3.01
C ASN A 183 -0.31 16.05 -2.49
N THR A 184 0.83 15.53 -2.95
CA THR A 184 2.18 15.78 -2.41
C THR A 184 2.71 17.21 -2.61
N LYS A 185 1.95 18.11 -3.23
CA LYS A 185 2.38 19.48 -3.55
C LYS A 185 1.77 20.54 -2.62
N GLY A 186 1.07 20.12 -1.56
CA GLY A 186 0.46 21.02 -0.59
C GLY A 186 -0.47 22.04 -1.28
N LEU A 187 -0.33 23.33 -0.97
CA LEU A 187 -1.08 24.42 -1.61
C LEU A 187 -0.89 24.52 -3.14
N ALA A 188 0.18 23.94 -3.71
CA ALA A 188 0.37 23.84 -5.16
C ALA A 188 -0.19 22.52 -5.74
N GLY A 189 -0.94 21.77 -4.93
CA GLY A 189 -1.61 20.53 -5.25
C GLY A 189 -2.78 20.69 -6.21
N LYS A 190 -3.47 19.58 -6.44
CA LYS A 190 -4.71 19.56 -7.22
C LYS A 190 -5.89 19.86 -6.30
N THR A 191 -6.89 20.52 -6.88
CA THR A 191 -8.17 20.78 -6.25
C THR A 191 -9.16 19.69 -6.61
N SER A 192 -10.14 19.40 -5.75
CA SER A 192 -11.25 18.47 -6.05
C SER A 192 -10.77 17.09 -6.51
N ILE A 193 -9.88 16.50 -5.73
CA ILE A 193 -9.46 15.12 -5.92
C ILE A 193 -10.42 14.21 -5.17
N ASP A 194 -11.02 13.27 -5.91
CA ASP A 194 -11.67 12.08 -5.37
C ASP A 194 -10.91 10.85 -5.88
N PHE A 195 -10.50 9.97 -4.96
CA PHE A 195 -9.58 8.87 -5.22
C PHE A 195 -9.91 7.65 -4.36
N THR A 196 -9.93 6.46 -4.98
CA THR A 196 -10.25 5.21 -4.29
C THR A 196 -9.21 4.13 -4.59
N ILE A 197 -8.72 3.45 -3.55
CA ILE A 197 -7.82 2.28 -3.66
C ILE A 197 -8.38 1.06 -2.94
N ASP A 198 -8.02 -0.11 -3.45
CA ASP A 198 -8.48 -1.43 -2.97
C ASP A 198 -7.49 -2.10 -2.02
N ALA A 199 -6.19 -2.03 -2.33
CA ALA A 199 -5.17 -2.69 -1.51
C ALA A 199 -3.75 -2.16 -1.79
N ILE A 200 -2.88 -2.37 -0.80
CA ILE A 200 -1.43 -2.24 -0.91
C ILE A 200 -0.80 -3.60 -0.58
N LYS A 201 -0.02 -4.14 -1.52
CA LYS A 201 0.54 -5.49 -1.40
C LYS A 201 1.89 -5.66 -2.05
N VAL A 202 2.62 -6.68 -1.62
CA VAL A 202 3.88 -7.14 -2.20
C VAL A 202 3.64 -8.52 -2.83
N PRO A 203 3.66 -8.63 -4.18
CA PRO A 203 3.34 -9.86 -4.88
C PRO A 203 4.52 -10.83 -4.82
N GLU A 204 4.21 -12.13 -4.83
CA GLU A 204 5.22 -13.18 -4.89
C GLU A 204 6.16 -13.01 -6.10
N PRO A 205 7.46 -13.36 -5.96
CA PRO A 205 8.34 -13.42 -7.10
C PRO A 205 7.83 -14.45 -8.12
N ALA A 206 7.58 -14.02 -9.36
CA ALA A 206 7.11 -14.88 -10.45
C ALA A 206 8.01 -16.12 -10.69
N THR A 207 9.27 -16.07 -10.25
CA THR A 207 10.21 -17.19 -10.27
C THR A 207 9.74 -18.38 -9.45
N MET A 208 9.03 -18.19 -8.34
CA MET A 208 8.55 -19.28 -7.49
C MET A 208 7.44 -20.09 -8.17
N ALA A 209 6.49 -19.40 -8.80
CA ALA A 209 5.45 -20.02 -9.62
C ALA A 209 6.06 -20.83 -10.78
N MET A 210 7.05 -20.25 -11.48
CA MET A 210 7.74 -20.92 -12.58
C MET A 210 8.58 -22.12 -12.12
N PHE A 211 9.20 -22.06 -10.94
CA PHE A 211 9.95 -23.18 -10.38
C PHE A 211 9.02 -24.34 -10.02
N GLY A 212 7.86 -24.05 -9.42
CA GLY A 212 6.82 -25.03 -9.14
C GLY A 212 6.30 -25.71 -10.41
N LEU A 213 5.97 -24.92 -11.44
CA LEU A 213 5.53 -25.43 -12.74
C LEU A 213 6.62 -26.25 -13.44
N GLY A 214 7.87 -25.80 -13.38
CA GLY A 214 9.03 -26.51 -13.92
C GLY A 214 9.23 -27.88 -13.27
N LEU A 215 9.15 -27.95 -11.94
CA LEU A 215 9.23 -29.22 -11.19
C LEU A 215 8.05 -30.16 -11.51
N MET A 216 6.84 -29.64 -11.66
CA MET A 216 5.69 -30.44 -12.09
C MET A 216 5.90 -31.01 -13.51
N GLY A 217 6.42 -30.20 -14.43
CA GLY A 217 6.78 -30.63 -15.79
C GLY A 217 7.85 -31.75 -15.80
N LEU A 218 8.90 -31.60 -14.99
CA LEU A 218 9.95 -32.63 -14.83
C LEU A 218 9.42 -33.91 -14.17
N GLY A 219 8.55 -33.79 -13.16
CA GLY A 219 7.90 -34.93 -12.52
C GLY A 219 7.00 -35.70 -13.49
N TYR A 220 6.24 -34.99 -14.32
CA TYR A 220 5.35 -35.59 -15.34
C TYR A 220 6.14 -36.32 -16.44
N THR A 221 7.23 -35.73 -16.92
CA THR A 221 8.10 -36.35 -17.93
C THR A 221 8.82 -37.59 -17.41
N ARG A 222 9.25 -37.59 -16.13
CA ARG A 222 9.86 -38.76 -15.48
C ARG A 222 8.88 -39.94 -15.37
N ARG A 223 7.61 -39.67 -15.02
CA ARG A 223 6.56 -40.70 -14.96
C ARG A 223 6.25 -41.30 -16.33
N ARG A 224 6.26 -40.48 -17.40
CA ARG A 224 6.09 -40.98 -18.77
C ARG A 224 7.23 -41.90 -19.21
N LYS A 225 8.49 -41.55 -18.89
CA LYS A 225 9.64 -42.42 -19.18
C LYS A 225 9.57 -43.76 -18.44
N ALA A 226 9.26 -43.76 -17.15
CA ALA A 226 9.15 -45.00 -16.35
C ALA A 226 8.05 -45.96 -16.87
N LYS A 227 6.90 -45.43 -17.32
CA LYS A 227 5.82 -46.24 -17.90
C LYS A 227 6.17 -46.88 -19.25
N ILE A 228 7.02 -46.21 -20.06
CA ILE A 228 7.49 -46.76 -21.34
C ILE A 228 8.49 -47.90 -21.12
N GLU A 229 9.33 -47.82 -20.08
CA GLU A 229 10.27 -48.91 -19.76
C GLU A 229 9.57 -50.13 -19.14
N MET A 230 8.51 -49.96 -18.35
CA MET A 230 7.70 -51.08 -17.85
C MET A 230 6.95 -51.86 -18.94
N ASN A 231 6.64 -51.25 -20.08
CA ASN A 231 5.96 -51.93 -21.21
C ASN A 231 6.93 -52.68 -22.15
N LYS A 232 8.24 -52.66 -21.88
CA LYS A 232 9.27 -53.33 -22.69
C LYS A 232 9.85 -54.59 -22.03
N ALA A 233 9.39 -54.95 -20.83
CA ALA A 233 9.72 -56.19 -20.12
C ALA A 233 8.53 -57.16 -20.18
#